data_AF-W2UR12-F1
#
_entry.id   AF-W2UR12-F1
#
_cell.length_a   1.000
_cell.length_b   1.000
_cell.length_c   1.000
_cell.angle_alpha   90.00
_cell.angle_beta   90.00
_cell.angle_gamma   90.00
#
_symmetry.space_group_name_H-M   'P 1'
#
loop_
_entity.id
_entity.type
_entity.pdbx_description
1 polymer ?
#
loop_
_entity_poly.entity_id
_entity_poly.type
_entity_poly.pdbx_seq_one_letter_code
_entity_poly.pdbx_strand_id
1 'polypeptide(L)'
;MKKTILYLIVIFTISIQSCKVDKTNPKVKEGEIDGLNYVEGTLDEALAIANEEGKYLFVVSVLEGCNACDNFLVKPTLNDRLKEELSDHYLIYKCDFLRRENRYLSWIFNSVASPTGFVFSPESKLINIVLPNEAPKVIHQALELGRKGTVVNSKFSKRISLVGKDAVIFFNQVFQAQQLIDKGGMEGLREAYFLLRKSIATESYFYNNYLCAQVAKRLELYDDTRHYMKQVDELDGDYNRRLYNELY
;
A
#
# COMPACT_ATOMS: atom_id res chain seq x y z
N MET A 1 14.65 35.63 59.33
CA MET A 1 15.05 36.20 58.03
C MET A 1 14.87 35.13 56.95
N LYS A 2 13.80 35.25 56.16
CA LYS A 2 13.42 34.30 55.10
C LYS A 2 14.14 34.70 53.81
N LYS A 3 14.95 33.80 53.22
CA LYS A 3 15.43 33.92 51.84
C LYS A 3 14.65 32.92 50.99
N THR A 4 13.63 33.41 50.31
CA THR A 4 12.88 32.67 49.29
C THR A 4 13.71 32.70 48.00
N ILE A 5 14.22 31.55 47.58
CA ILE A 5 14.86 31.38 46.27
C ILE A 5 13.74 31.17 45.26
N LEU A 6 13.55 32.16 44.39
CA LEU A 6 12.59 32.10 43.28
C LEU A 6 13.23 31.29 42.15
N TYR A 7 12.77 30.06 41.93
CA TYR A 7 13.14 29.28 40.75
C TYR A 7 12.44 29.88 39.52
N LEU A 8 13.24 30.45 38.61
CA LEU A 8 12.81 30.91 37.31
C LEU A 8 12.59 29.67 36.41
N ILE A 9 11.34 29.23 36.26
CA ILE A 9 10.98 28.21 35.27
C ILE A 9 10.94 28.90 33.90
N VAL A 10 12.00 28.71 33.12
CA VAL A 10 12.03 29.09 31.70
C VAL A 10 11.25 28.01 30.93
N ILE A 11 9.99 28.30 30.61
CA ILE A 11 9.20 27.47 29.69
C ILE A 11 9.69 27.78 28.28
N PHE A 12 10.50 26.89 27.71
CA PHE A 12 10.78 26.89 26.28
C PHE A 12 9.51 26.45 25.56
N THR A 13 8.70 27.41 25.13
CA THR A 13 7.68 27.18 24.10
C THR A 13 8.42 26.93 22.79
N ILE A 14 8.57 25.65 22.42
CA ILE A 14 8.91 25.27 21.05
C ILE A 14 7.73 25.72 20.20
N SER A 15 7.90 26.86 19.52
CA SER A 15 7.02 27.25 18.43
C SER A 15 7.21 26.20 17.34
N ILE A 16 6.28 25.26 17.24
CA ILE A 16 6.15 24.38 16.09
C ILE A 16 5.71 25.31 14.96
N GLN A 17 6.72 25.82 14.24
CA GLN A 17 6.52 26.52 12.99
C GLN A 17 5.96 25.47 12.03
N SER A 18 4.64 25.44 11.93
CA SER A 18 3.90 24.68 10.93
C SER A 18 4.56 24.99 9.59
N CYS A 19 5.32 24.03 9.05
CA CYS A 19 5.62 24.03 7.63
C CYS A 19 4.27 24.08 6.92
N LYS A 20 3.93 25.24 6.36
CA LYS A 20 2.84 25.37 5.41
C LYS A 20 3.24 24.48 4.24
N VAL A 21 2.66 23.28 4.19
CA VAL A 21 2.58 22.51 2.97
C VAL A 21 1.88 23.42 1.97
N ASP A 22 2.58 23.68 0.86
CA ASP A 22 2.08 24.51 -0.22
C ASP A 22 0.78 23.90 -0.74
N LYS A 23 -0.34 24.61 -0.57
CA LYS A 23 -1.69 24.17 -0.93
C LYS A 23 -1.95 24.32 -2.42
N THR A 24 -0.99 23.96 -3.27
CA THR A 24 -1.27 23.76 -4.69
C THR A 24 -1.92 22.39 -4.81
N ASN A 25 -3.23 22.38 -4.58
CA ASN A 25 -4.14 21.27 -4.80
C ASN A 25 -3.80 20.59 -6.14
N PRO A 26 -3.26 19.33 -6.17
CA PRO A 26 -3.24 18.60 -7.42
C PRO A 26 -4.69 18.53 -7.89
N LYS A 27 -4.96 19.01 -9.11
CA LYS A 27 -6.31 19.01 -9.66
C LYS A 27 -6.75 17.55 -9.88
N VAL A 28 -7.30 16.94 -8.84
CA VAL A 28 -8.01 15.66 -8.91
C VAL A 28 -9.22 15.89 -9.81
N LYS A 29 -9.33 15.12 -10.88
CA LYS A 29 -10.60 15.01 -11.62
C LYS A 29 -11.37 13.88 -10.96
N GLU A 30 -12.44 14.25 -10.27
CA GLU A 30 -13.46 13.29 -9.88
C GLU A 30 -14.18 12.82 -11.15
N GLY A 31 -14.30 11.52 -11.31
CA GLY A 31 -15.05 10.89 -12.39
C GLY A 31 -16.14 10.01 -11.81
N GLU A 32 -17.32 10.02 -12.43
CA GLU A 32 -18.42 9.13 -12.09
C GLU A 32 -18.61 8.13 -13.23
N ILE A 33 -18.61 6.83 -12.91
CA ILE A 33 -19.07 5.79 -13.85
C ILE A 33 -20.23 5.08 -13.17
N ASP A 34 -21.42 5.22 -13.74
CA ASP A 34 -22.66 4.55 -13.28
C ASP A 34 -22.93 4.68 -11.77
N GLY A 35 -22.67 5.85 -11.17
CA GLY A 35 -22.91 6.11 -9.74
C GLY A 35 -21.76 5.73 -8.80
N LEU A 36 -20.58 5.39 -9.32
CA LEU A 36 -19.38 5.10 -8.53
C LEU A 36 -18.36 6.24 -8.64
N ASN A 37 -17.85 6.69 -7.50
CA ASN A 37 -16.85 7.75 -7.40
C ASN A 37 -15.45 7.21 -7.66
N TYR A 38 -14.76 7.79 -8.64
CA TYR A 38 -13.37 7.48 -8.96
C TYR A 38 -12.44 8.62 -8.61
N VAL A 39 -11.28 8.25 -8.11
CA VAL A 39 -10.15 9.15 -7.88
C VAL A 39 -9.14 8.97 -9.01
N GLU A 40 -8.68 10.08 -9.57
CA GLU A 40 -7.52 10.13 -10.46
C GLU A 40 -6.28 10.62 -9.70
N GLY A 41 -5.09 10.22 -10.15
CA GLY A 41 -3.82 10.64 -9.58
C GLY A 41 -2.90 9.47 -9.24
N THR A 42 -2.06 9.67 -8.24
CA THR A 42 -1.19 8.65 -7.64
C THR A 42 -1.93 7.88 -6.56
N LEU A 43 -1.42 6.69 -6.20
CA LEU A 43 -1.99 5.96 -5.06
C LEU A 43 -1.89 6.76 -3.76
N ASP A 44 -0.79 7.46 -3.52
CA ASP A 44 -0.59 8.25 -2.29
C ASP A 44 -1.63 9.37 -2.18
N GLU A 45 -1.95 10.05 -3.27
CA GLU A 45 -3.04 11.02 -3.33
C GLU A 45 -4.40 10.36 -3.05
N ALA A 46 -4.68 9.22 -3.67
CA ALA A 46 -5.94 8.50 -3.46
C ALA A 46 -6.10 8.00 -2.01
N LEU A 47 -5.02 7.54 -1.38
CA LEU A 47 -5.00 7.15 0.03
C LEU A 47 -5.18 8.37 0.95
N ALA A 48 -4.56 9.50 0.62
CA ALA A 48 -4.72 10.74 1.38
C ALA A 48 -6.17 11.24 1.35
N ILE A 49 -6.82 11.23 0.18
CA ILE A 49 -8.22 11.62 0.00
C ILE A 49 -9.15 10.65 0.75
N ALA A 50 -8.92 9.34 0.63
CA ALA A 50 -9.70 8.34 1.36
C ALA A 50 -9.61 8.56 2.89
N ASN A 51 -8.42 8.85 3.40
CA ASN A 51 -8.22 9.20 4.80
C ASN A 51 -8.94 10.49 5.21
N GLU A 52 -8.88 11.54 4.39
CA GLU A 52 -9.55 12.82 4.64
C GLU A 52 -11.08 12.68 4.66
N GLU A 53 -11.64 11.87 3.75
CA GLU A 53 -13.08 11.60 3.68
C GLU A 53 -13.57 10.53 4.68
N GLY A 54 -12.66 9.86 5.38
CA GLY A 54 -12.99 8.72 6.25
C GLY A 54 -13.57 7.53 5.46
N LYS A 55 -13.26 7.44 4.17
CA LYS A 55 -13.69 6.36 3.27
C LYS A 55 -12.60 5.32 3.09
N TYR A 56 -13.02 4.10 2.78
CA TYR A 56 -12.11 3.05 2.36
C TYR A 56 -11.69 3.28 0.92
N LEU A 57 -10.56 2.71 0.50
CA LEU A 57 -10.10 2.79 -0.89
C LEU A 57 -10.13 1.41 -1.54
N PHE A 58 -10.85 1.29 -2.65
CA PHE A 58 -10.82 0.12 -3.51
C PHE A 58 -9.92 0.39 -4.72
N VAL A 59 -8.68 -0.09 -4.65
CA VAL A 59 -7.69 0.03 -5.70
C VAL A 59 -7.83 -1.12 -6.67
N VAL A 60 -8.07 -0.84 -7.95
CA VAL A 60 -8.17 -1.87 -8.99
C VAL A 60 -6.98 -1.74 -9.91
N SER A 61 -6.16 -2.79 -10.01
CA SER A 61 -5.09 -2.83 -10.99
C SER A 61 -5.67 -2.91 -12.40
N VAL A 62 -5.22 -2.02 -13.27
CA VAL A 62 -5.68 -1.95 -14.67
C VAL A 62 -4.49 -1.95 -15.61
N LEU A 63 -4.74 -2.31 -16.86
CA LEU A 63 -3.83 -2.11 -17.98
C LEU A 63 -4.62 -1.45 -19.10
N GLU A 64 -3.98 -0.56 -19.86
CA GLU A 64 -4.62 0.06 -21.02
C GLU A 64 -5.06 -1.02 -22.03
N GLY A 65 -6.30 -0.90 -22.53
CA GLY A 65 -6.89 -1.88 -23.46
C GLY A 65 -7.30 -3.21 -22.84
N CYS A 66 -7.39 -3.31 -21.50
CA CYS A 66 -7.76 -4.53 -20.79
C CYS A 66 -9.29 -4.68 -20.65
N ASN A 67 -9.94 -5.37 -21.59
CA ASN A 67 -11.39 -5.66 -21.52
C ASN A 67 -11.80 -6.38 -20.22
N ALA A 68 -10.94 -7.25 -19.69
CA ALA A 68 -11.21 -7.92 -18.41
C ALA A 68 -11.26 -6.93 -17.24
N CYS A 69 -10.43 -5.88 -17.29
CA CYS A 69 -10.36 -4.83 -16.29
C CYS A 69 -11.61 -3.95 -16.34
N ASP A 70 -12.07 -3.59 -17.54
CA ASP A 70 -13.32 -2.85 -17.71
C ASP A 70 -14.52 -3.65 -17.20
N ASN A 71 -14.59 -4.94 -17.54
CA ASN A 71 -15.63 -5.84 -17.03
C ASN A 71 -15.59 -5.95 -15.50
N PHE A 72 -14.41 -6.00 -14.89
CA PHE A 72 -14.27 -6.06 -13.43
C PHE A 72 -14.75 -4.78 -12.74
N LEU A 73 -14.55 -3.62 -13.38
CA LEU A 73 -15.00 -2.32 -12.87
C LEU A 73 -16.52 -2.09 -13.05
N VAL A 74 -17.11 -2.66 -14.10
CA VAL A 74 -18.57 -2.59 -14.35
C VAL A 74 -19.34 -3.64 -13.54
N LYS A 75 -18.74 -4.80 -13.26
CA LYS A 75 -19.40 -5.90 -12.54
C LYS A 75 -20.09 -5.48 -11.21
N PRO A 76 -19.52 -4.56 -10.40
CA PRO A 76 -20.21 -4.00 -9.24
C PRO A 76 -21.50 -3.24 -9.55
N THR A 77 -21.58 -2.54 -10.69
CA THR A 77 -22.74 -1.72 -11.05
C THR A 77 -23.96 -2.56 -11.45
N LEU A 78 -23.74 -3.84 -11.77
CA LEU A 78 -24.78 -4.82 -12.09
C LEU A 78 -25.46 -5.43 -10.85
N ASN A 79 -25.02 -5.06 -9.64
CA ASN A 79 -25.58 -5.55 -8.38
C ASN A 79 -25.83 -4.38 -7.43
N ASP A 80 -27.09 -4.01 -7.22
CA ASP A 80 -27.48 -2.82 -6.44
C ASP A 80 -26.83 -2.79 -5.04
N ARG A 81 -26.81 -3.93 -4.34
CA ARG A 81 -26.21 -4.01 -3.01
C ARG A 81 -24.70 -3.75 -3.01
N LEU A 82 -23.97 -4.29 -3.99
CA LEU A 82 -22.53 -4.04 -4.13
C LEU A 82 -22.25 -2.62 -4.62
N LYS A 83 -23.12 -2.07 -5.47
CA LYS A 83 -23.06 -0.68 -5.90
C LYS A 83 -23.25 0.27 -4.72
N GLU A 84 -24.27 0.06 -3.88
CA GLU A 84 -24.51 0.81 -2.65
C GLU A 84 -23.32 0.71 -1.67
N GLU A 85 -22.82 -0.51 -1.42
CA GLU A 85 -21.65 -0.70 -0.55
C GLU A 85 -20.45 0.12 -1.04
N LEU A 86 -20.19 0.14 -2.34
CA LEU A 86 -19.10 0.93 -2.92
C LEU A 86 -19.37 2.44 -2.88
N SER A 87 -20.57 2.91 -3.25
CA SER A 87 -20.89 4.34 -3.27
C SER A 87 -20.83 4.97 -1.89
N ASP A 88 -21.26 4.24 -0.85
CA ASP A 88 -21.46 4.78 0.49
C ASP A 88 -20.17 4.76 1.32
N HIS A 89 -19.26 3.81 1.03
CA HIS A 89 -18.14 3.52 1.90
C HIS A 89 -16.77 3.57 1.23
N TYR A 90 -16.72 3.53 -0.11
CA TYR A 90 -15.47 3.40 -0.84
C TYR A 90 -15.26 4.53 -1.85
N LEU A 91 -13.99 4.90 -2.00
CA LEU A 91 -13.48 5.54 -3.20
C LEU A 91 -12.86 4.45 -4.09
N ILE A 92 -12.99 4.60 -5.42
CA ILE A 92 -12.38 3.65 -6.34
C ILE A 92 -11.17 4.30 -7.02
N TYR A 93 -10.03 3.63 -7.01
CA TYR A 93 -8.82 4.09 -7.68
C TYR A 93 -8.39 3.09 -8.75
N LYS A 94 -8.28 3.56 -10.00
CA LYS A 94 -7.75 2.74 -11.11
C LYS A 94 -6.24 2.88 -11.14
N CYS A 95 -5.56 1.82 -10.74
CA CYS A 95 -4.10 1.78 -10.65
C CYS A 95 -3.49 1.11 -11.89
N ASP A 96 -2.96 1.91 -12.80
CA ASP A 96 -2.11 1.39 -13.88
C ASP A 96 -0.71 1.09 -13.35
N PHE A 97 -0.33 -0.19 -13.29
CA PHE A 97 0.97 -0.63 -12.80
C PHE A 97 2.14 -0.36 -13.77
N LEU A 98 1.88 -0.03 -15.04
CA LEU A 98 2.94 0.32 -15.97
C LEU A 98 3.48 1.72 -15.73
N ARG A 99 2.66 2.59 -15.14
CA ARG A 99 3.07 3.93 -14.70
C ARG A 99 4.16 3.83 -13.64
N ARG A 100 5.20 4.64 -13.80
CA ARG A 100 6.42 4.56 -12.98
C ARG A 100 6.12 4.72 -11.49
N GLU A 101 5.22 5.64 -11.16
CA GLU A 101 4.77 5.95 -9.80
C GLU A 101 4.04 4.80 -9.11
N ASN A 102 3.44 3.88 -9.87
CA ASN A 102 2.65 2.77 -9.33
C ASN A 102 3.37 1.42 -9.41
N ARG A 103 4.52 1.38 -10.08
CA ARG A 103 5.22 0.13 -10.41
C ARG A 103 5.61 -0.67 -9.17
N TYR A 104 5.96 0.03 -8.08
CA TYR A 104 6.31 -0.60 -6.83
C TYR A 104 5.18 -1.46 -6.23
N LEU A 105 3.91 -1.15 -6.51
CA LEU A 105 2.77 -1.93 -6.05
C LEU A 105 2.73 -3.32 -6.68
N SER A 106 3.12 -3.43 -7.96
CA SER A 106 3.25 -4.72 -8.62
C SER A 106 4.31 -5.60 -7.94
N TRP A 107 5.35 -4.98 -7.37
CA TRP A 107 6.43 -5.66 -6.64
C TRP A 107 6.05 -6.01 -5.20
N ILE A 108 5.38 -5.09 -4.49
CA ILE A 108 4.87 -5.33 -3.14
C ILE A 108 3.88 -6.48 -3.14
N PHE A 109 2.84 -6.37 -3.96
CA PHE A 109 1.80 -7.38 -3.99
C PHE A 109 2.23 -8.60 -4.80
N ASN A 110 3.32 -8.54 -5.58
CA ASN A 110 3.73 -9.60 -6.50
C ASN A 110 2.58 -9.96 -7.46
N SER A 111 1.87 -8.91 -7.92
CA SER A 111 0.72 -9.01 -8.81
C SER A 111 1.10 -8.57 -10.21
N VAL A 112 1.03 -9.53 -11.15
CA VAL A 112 1.11 -9.29 -12.60
C VAL A 112 -0.23 -9.46 -13.29
N ALA A 113 -1.23 -9.98 -12.58
CA ALA A 113 -2.53 -10.25 -13.14
C ALA A 113 -3.44 -9.04 -12.89
N SER A 114 -3.78 -8.35 -13.98
CA SER A 114 -4.87 -7.38 -13.97
C SER A 114 -6.13 -8.01 -14.57
N PRO A 115 -7.32 -7.76 -14.00
CA PRO A 115 -7.55 -6.90 -12.83
C PRO A 115 -7.34 -7.62 -11.50
N THR A 116 -6.77 -6.93 -10.52
CA THR A 116 -6.77 -7.33 -9.11
C THR A 116 -7.26 -6.16 -8.27
N GLY A 117 -8.18 -6.43 -7.34
CA GLY A 117 -8.63 -5.44 -6.38
C GLY A 117 -7.86 -5.49 -5.07
N PHE A 118 -7.45 -4.35 -4.53
CA PHE A 118 -6.85 -4.20 -3.21
C PHE A 118 -7.72 -3.25 -2.40
N VAL A 119 -8.10 -3.67 -1.20
CA VAL A 119 -9.00 -2.91 -0.34
C VAL A 119 -8.20 -2.34 0.80
N PHE A 120 -8.20 -1.03 0.95
CA PHE A 120 -7.51 -0.32 2.02
C PHE A 120 -8.52 0.35 2.95
N SER A 121 -8.18 0.36 4.24
CA SER A 121 -8.79 1.21 5.26
C SER A 121 -8.47 2.69 5.03
N PRO A 122 -9.24 3.62 5.62
CA PRO A 122 -8.92 5.05 5.62
C PRO A 122 -7.48 5.32 6.11
N GLU A 123 -6.99 4.55 7.09
CA GLU A 123 -5.63 4.67 7.62
C GLU A 123 -4.56 4.00 6.74
N SER A 124 -4.85 3.80 5.45
CA SER A 124 -3.93 3.25 4.45
C SER A 124 -3.41 1.84 4.73
N LYS A 125 -4.15 1.04 5.51
CA LYS A 125 -3.83 -0.38 5.72
C LYS A 125 -4.63 -1.25 4.76
N LEU A 126 -3.96 -2.17 4.07
CA LEU A 126 -4.62 -3.22 3.31
C LEU A 126 -5.47 -4.07 4.27
N ILE A 127 -6.73 -4.31 3.90
CA ILE A 127 -7.67 -5.13 4.68
C ILE A 127 -8.16 -6.37 3.91
N ASN A 128 -8.20 -6.30 2.58
CA ASN A 128 -8.59 -7.42 1.74
C ASN A 128 -7.97 -7.33 0.34
N ILE A 129 -7.95 -8.47 -0.35
CA ILE A 129 -7.56 -8.57 -1.75
C ILE A 129 -8.65 -9.32 -2.51
N VAL A 130 -9.05 -8.81 -3.67
CA VAL A 130 -10.14 -9.31 -4.49
C VAL A 130 -9.57 -9.80 -5.83
N LEU A 131 -9.77 -11.07 -6.14
CA LEU A 131 -9.23 -11.69 -7.35
C LEU A 131 -10.12 -11.45 -8.58
N PRO A 132 -9.56 -11.45 -9.81
CA PRO A 132 -10.26 -11.07 -11.05
C PRO A 132 -11.58 -11.80 -11.32
N ASN A 133 -11.70 -13.06 -10.88
CA ASN A 133 -12.84 -13.93 -11.20
C ASN A 133 -13.84 -14.09 -10.05
N GLU A 134 -13.68 -13.35 -8.95
CA GLU A 134 -14.57 -13.48 -7.80
C GLU A 134 -16.00 -13.07 -8.14
N ALA A 135 -16.99 -13.85 -7.67
CA ALA A 135 -18.41 -13.53 -7.87
C ALA A 135 -18.77 -12.23 -7.11
N PRO A 136 -19.76 -11.42 -7.56
CA PRO A 136 -20.12 -10.16 -6.90
C PRO A 136 -20.40 -10.32 -5.40
N LYS A 137 -21.02 -11.45 -5.00
CA LYS A 137 -21.26 -11.78 -3.60
C LYS A 137 -19.96 -11.90 -2.78
N VAL A 138 -18.91 -12.48 -3.35
CA VAL A 138 -17.61 -12.62 -2.67
C VAL A 138 -16.91 -11.26 -2.58
N ILE A 139 -16.99 -10.45 -3.64
CA ILE A 139 -16.47 -9.07 -3.62
C ILE A 139 -17.17 -8.27 -2.52
N HIS A 140 -18.51 -8.29 -2.47
CA HIS A 140 -19.28 -7.65 -1.42
C HIS A 140 -18.88 -8.13 -0.02
N GLN A 141 -18.70 -9.45 0.16
CA GLN A 141 -18.25 -9.99 1.45
C GLN A 141 -16.85 -9.49 1.83
N ALA A 142 -15.91 -9.42 0.88
CA ALA A 142 -14.57 -8.90 1.12
C ALA A 142 -14.58 -7.42 1.52
N LEU A 143 -15.46 -6.62 0.93
CA LEU A 143 -15.65 -5.23 1.34
C LEU A 143 -16.27 -5.16 2.74
N GLU A 144 -17.48 -5.70 2.91
CA GLU A 144 -18.27 -5.59 4.15
C GLU A 144 -17.54 -6.19 5.37
N LEU A 145 -17.01 -7.41 5.23
CA LEU A 145 -16.32 -8.10 6.32
C LEU A 145 -14.91 -7.54 6.53
N GLY A 146 -14.27 -7.00 5.47
CA GLY A 146 -13.00 -6.30 5.56
C GLY A 146 -13.06 -5.11 6.50
N ARG A 147 -14.13 -4.30 6.41
CA ARG A 147 -14.39 -3.17 7.33
C ARG A 147 -14.51 -3.62 8.80
N LYS A 148 -14.92 -4.87 9.01
CA LYS A 148 -15.04 -5.53 10.33
C LYS A 148 -13.75 -6.27 10.74
N GLY A 149 -12.65 -6.10 10.01
CA GLY A 149 -11.36 -6.73 10.31
C GLY A 149 -11.25 -8.19 9.90
N THR A 150 -12.15 -8.69 9.05
CA THR A 150 -12.17 -10.07 8.58
C THR A 150 -11.70 -10.17 7.13
N VAL A 151 -10.69 -11.00 6.89
CA VAL A 151 -10.15 -11.26 5.55
C VAL A 151 -10.97 -12.34 4.87
N VAL A 152 -11.45 -12.06 3.66
CA VAL A 152 -12.30 -12.96 2.88
C VAL A 152 -11.48 -13.53 1.72
N ASN A 153 -11.04 -14.76 1.93
CA ASN A 153 -10.39 -15.63 0.95
C ASN A 153 -8.96 -15.25 0.56
N SER A 154 -8.18 -16.29 0.25
CA SER A 154 -6.87 -16.36 0.88
C SER A 154 -5.70 -16.84 0.03
N LYS A 155 -5.76 -17.08 -1.29
CA LYS A 155 -4.53 -17.39 -2.06
C LYS A 155 -4.30 -16.40 -3.18
N PHE A 156 -3.44 -15.42 -2.93
CA PHE A 156 -3.22 -14.29 -3.82
C PHE A 156 -2.21 -14.57 -4.94
N SER A 157 -1.11 -15.22 -4.59
CA SER A 157 -0.02 -15.50 -5.52
C SER A 157 0.33 -16.98 -5.48
N LYS A 158 0.80 -17.52 -6.61
CA LYS A 158 1.39 -18.86 -6.65
C LYS A 158 2.79 -18.89 -6.04
N ARG A 159 3.42 -17.72 -5.87
CA ARG A 159 4.80 -17.55 -5.42
C ARG A 159 4.93 -17.15 -3.95
N ILE A 160 3.83 -16.72 -3.34
CA ILE A 160 3.75 -16.44 -1.91
C ILE A 160 2.87 -17.54 -1.31
N SER A 161 3.38 -18.23 -0.32
CA SER A 161 2.68 -19.33 0.35
C SER A 161 1.60 -18.83 1.30
N LEU A 162 1.75 -17.61 1.80
CA LEU A 162 0.87 -16.98 2.78
C LEU A 162 -0.55 -16.81 2.28
N VAL A 163 -1.48 -16.96 3.21
CA VAL A 163 -2.90 -16.89 2.94
C VAL A 163 -3.66 -16.04 3.95
N GLY A 164 -4.71 -15.37 3.51
CA GLY A 164 -5.70 -14.75 4.39
C GLY A 164 -5.09 -13.65 5.24
N LYS A 165 -5.31 -13.70 6.56
CA LYS A 165 -4.84 -12.67 7.48
C LYS A 165 -3.30 -12.54 7.48
N ASP A 166 -2.58 -13.64 7.35
CA ASP A 166 -1.12 -13.62 7.37
C ASP A 166 -0.56 -12.93 6.11
N ALA A 167 -1.18 -13.18 4.96
CA ALA A 167 -0.84 -12.47 3.72
C ALA A 167 -1.11 -10.96 3.84
N VAL A 168 -2.26 -10.57 4.40
CA VAL A 168 -2.59 -9.15 4.60
C VAL A 168 -1.61 -8.48 5.58
N ILE A 169 -1.24 -9.13 6.68
CA ILE A 169 -0.25 -8.62 7.63
C ILE A 169 1.10 -8.45 6.93
N PHE A 170 1.53 -9.46 6.19
CA PHE A 170 2.78 -9.45 5.45
C PHE A 170 2.84 -8.30 4.43
N PHE A 171 1.83 -8.16 3.57
CA PHE A 171 1.82 -7.09 2.57
C PHE A 171 1.77 -5.70 3.20
N ASN A 172 1.05 -5.52 4.31
CA ASN A 172 1.07 -4.27 5.07
C ASN A 172 2.46 -3.92 5.60
N GLN A 173 3.25 -4.90 6.06
CA GLN A 173 4.61 -4.64 6.55
C GLN A 173 5.51 -4.13 5.41
N VAL A 174 5.44 -4.77 4.24
CA VAL A 174 6.22 -4.37 3.07
C VAL A 174 5.76 -3.00 2.55
N PHE A 175 4.45 -2.78 2.49
CA PHE A 175 3.87 -1.51 2.05
C PHE A 175 4.23 -0.33 2.97
N GLN A 176 4.09 -0.50 4.29
CA GLN A 176 4.49 0.52 5.26
C GLN A 176 5.99 0.78 5.22
N ALA A 177 6.81 -0.25 5.05
CA ALA A 177 8.24 -0.07 4.89
C ALA A 177 8.59 0.78 3.65
N GLN A 178 7.95 0.52 2.51
CA GLN A 178 8.11 1.35 1.31
C GLN A 178 7.74 2.82 1.56
N GLN A 179 6.59 3.07 2.19
CA GLN A 179 6.16 4.44 2.52
C GLN A 179 7.16 5.16 3.44
N LEU A 180 7.72 4.47 4.43
CA LEU A 180 8.76 5.01 5.31
C LEU A 180 10.07 5.29 4.58
N ILE A 181 10.45 4.44 3.62
CA ILE A 181 11.64 4.61 2.76
C ILE A 181 11.50 5.86 1.89
N ASP A 182 10.32 6.07 1.31
CA ASP A 182 10.01 7.18 0.41
C ASP A 182 9.93 8.51 1.17
N LYS A 183 9.31 8.51 2.36
CA LYS A 183 9.32 9.66 3.27
C LYS A 183 10.74 10.03 3.73
N GLY A 184 11.62 9.03 3.83
CA GLY A 184 13.02 9.20 4.20
C GLY A 184 13.23 9.52 5.69
N GLY A 185 14.47 9.89 6.02
CA GLY A 185 14.91 10.13 7.40
C GLY A 185 15.39 8.86 8.12
N MET A 186 16.33 9.02 9.05
CA MET A 186 17.00 7.88 9.70
C MET A 186 16.07 7.05 10.58
N GLU A 187 15.10 7.68 11.25
CA GLU A 187 14.11 6.97 12.07
C GLU A 187 13.19 6.11 11.18
N GLY A 188 12.66 6.70 10.11
CA GLY A 188 11.84 5.97 9.13
C GLY A 188 12.60 4.81 8.49
N LEU A 189 13.88 4.97 8.17
CA LEU A 189 14.72 3.88 7.66
C LEU A 189 14.92 2.76 8.68
N ARG A 190 15.11 3.06 9.97
CA ARG A 190 15.24 2.04 11.01
C ARG A 190 13.95 1.27 11.22
N GLU A 191 12.81 1.96 11.20
CA GLU A 191 11.49 1.32 11.30
C GLU A 191 11.18 0.48 10.06
N ALA A 192 11.46 1.00 8.84
CA ALA A 192 11.36 0.24 7.60
C ALA A 192 12.21 -1.03 7.65
N TYR A 193 13.46 -0.93 8.13
CA TYR A 193 14.34 -2.08 8.30
C TYR A 193 13.74 -3.14 9.22
N PHE A 194 13.17 -2.73 10.36
CA PHE A 194 12.49 -3.64 11.29
C PHE A 194 11.28 -4.34 10.65
N LEU A 195 10.42 -3.59 9.96
CA LEU A 195 9.25 -4.14 9.27
C LEU A 195 9.66 -5.13 8.16
N LEU A 196 10.69 -4.80 7.38
CA LEU A 196 11.19 -5.66 6.31
C LEU A 196 11.74 -6.97 6.87
N ARG A 197 12.57 -6.93 7.91
CA ARG A 197 13.06 -8.15 8.57
C ARG A 197 11.93 -9.03 9.11
N LYS A 198 10.88 -8.42 9.68
CA LYS A 198 9.70 -9.14 10.15
C LYS A 198 8.95 -9.81 8.99
N SER A 199 8.82 -9.11 7.86
CA SER A 199 8.18 -9.67 6.66
C SER A 199 9.00 -10.83 6.08
N ILE A 200 10.32 -10.71 5.99
CA ILE A 200 11.24 -11.75 5.48
C ILE A 200 11.20 -12.99 6.38
N ALA A 201 11.15 -12.80 7.70
CA ALA A 201 11.02 -13.90 8.64
C ALA A 201 9.66 -14.63 8.55
N THR A 202 8.63 -13.96 8.03
CA THR A 202 7.30 -14.53 7.79
C THR A 202 7.26 -15.25 6.44
N GLU A 203 7.70 -14.58 5.38
CA GLU A 203 7.87 -15.13 4.03
C GLU A 203 8.99 -14.35 3.33
N SER A 204 10.03 -15.07 2.90
CA SER A 204 11.11 -14.49 2.12
C SER A 204 10.69 -14.41 0.65
N TYR A 205 10.74 -13.22 0.05
CA TYR A 205 10.55 -13.07 -1.38
C TYR A 205 11.47 -12.00 -1.96
N PHE A 206 11.54 -11.90 -3.28
CA PHE A 206 12.50 -11.01 -3.94
C PHE A 206 12.43 -9.55 -3.44
N TYR A 207 11.26 -8.92 -3.42
CA TYR A 207 11.19 -7.47 -3.23
C TYR A 207 11.37 -7.03 -1.77
N ASN A 208 10.90 -7.81 -0.77
CA ASN A 208 11.22 -7.45 0.62
C ASN A 208 12.70 -7.62 0.95
N ASN A 209 13.39 -8.62 0.39
CA ASN A 209 14.84 -8.74 0.49
C ASN A 209 15.55 -7.58 -0.23
N TYR A 210 15.10 -7.20 -1.42
CA TYR A 210 15.64 -6.05 -2.16
C TYR A 210 15.52 -4.76 -1.34
N LEU A 211 14.33 -4.43 -0.85
CA LEU A 211 14.13 -3.24 -0.01
C LEU A 211 14.99 -3.31 1.26
N CYS A 212 15.09 -4.50 1.89
CA CYS A 212 15.88 -4.67 3.09
C CYS A 212 17.37 -4.41 2.84
N ALA A 213 17.91 -4.87 1.71
CA ALA A 213 19.28 -4.59 1.28
C ALA A 213 19.50 -3.08 1.02
N GLN A 214 18.56 -2.41 0.34
CA GLN A 214 18.66 -0.97 0.07
C GLN A 214 18.64 -0.15 1.37
N VAL A 215 17.76 -0.49 2.30
CA VAL A 215 17.68 0.16 3.61
C VAL A 215 18.93 -0.14 4.45
N ALA A 216 19.37 -1.38 4.52
CA ALA A 216 20.59 -1.77 5.24
C ALA A 216 21.81 -0.99 4.73
N LYS A 217 21.94 -0.81 3.41
CA LYS A 217 23.01 0.00 2.80
C LYS A 217 22.94 1.45 3.25
N ARG A 218 21.74 2.06 3.25
CA ARG A 218 21.51 3.44 3.71
C ARG A 218 21.74 3.61 5.22
N LEU A 219 21.63 2.53 6.00
CA LEU A 219 21.94 2.47 7.43
C LEU A 219 23.38 2.03 7.73
N GLU A 220 24.23 1.84 6.70
CA GLU A 220 25.62 1.39 6.82
C GLU A 220 25.79 -0.01 7.46
N LEU A 221 24.75 -0.85 7.37
CA LEU A 221 24.76 -2.25 7.80
C LEU A 221 25.25 -3.13 6.64
N TYR A 222 26.55 -3.08 6.36
CA TYR A 222 27.10 -3.71 5.14
C TYR A 222 27.02 -5.24 5.12
N ASP A 223 27.09 -5.90 6.28
CA ASP A 223 26.94 -7.35 6.37
C ASP A 223 25.52 -7.78 6.00
N ASP A 224 24.53 -7.08 6.56
CA ASP A 224 23.11 -7.29 6.25
C ASP A 224 22.81 -6.96 4.78
N THR A 225 23.44 -5.90 4.24
CA THR A 225 23.33 -5.56 2.81
C THR A 225 23.77 -6.75 1.95
N ARG A 226 24.94 -7.33 2.21
CA ARG A 226 25.46 -8.48 1.44
C ARG A 226 24.58 -9.72 1.64
N HIS A 227 24.12 -9.96 2.85
CA HIS A 227 23.22 -11.08 3.16
C HIS A 227 21.93 -11.00 2.35
N TYR A 228 21.22 -9.87 2.39
CA TYR A 228 19.96 -9.70 1.69
C TYR A 228 20.13 -9.63 0.17
N MET A 229 21.20 -9.03 -0.35
CA MET A 229 21.49 -9.09 -1.79
C MET A 229 21.72 -10.53 -2.28
N LYS A 230 22.40 -11.36 -1.49
CA LYS A 230 22.55 -12.79 -1.84
C LYS A 230 21.20 -13.50 -1.87
N GLN A 231 20.30 -13.19 -0.94
CA GLN A 231 18.93 -13.74 -0.96
C GLN A 231 18.16 -13.27 -2.21
N VAL A 232 18.34 -12.01 -2.63
CA VAL A 232 17.74 -11.49 -3.87
C VAL A 232 18.19 -12.32 -5.07
N ASP A 233 19.49 -12.62 -5.20
CA ASP A 233 20.04 -13.44 -6.29
C ASP A 233 19.51 -14.89 -6.24
N GLU A 234 19.38 -15.49 -5.06
CA GLU A 234 18.86 -16.85 -4.88
C GLU A 234 17.35 -16.95 -5.21
N LEU A 235 16.61 -15.87 -4.98
CA LEU A 235 15.18 -15.76 -5.26
C LEU A 235 14.91 -15.24 -6.69
N ASP A 236 15.95 -14.94 -7.48
CA ASP A 236 15.84 -14.44 -8.85
C ASP A 236 15.40 -15.54 -9.83
N GLY A 237 14.09 -15.66 -10.08
CA GLY A 237 13.56 -16.30 -11.29
C GLY A 237 13.42 -15.30 -12.44
N ASP A 238 13.28 -15.75 -13.69
CA ASP A 238 13.21 -14.91 -14.93
C ASP A 238 12.32 -13.64 -14.86
N TYR A 239 11.32 -13.62 -13.98
CA TYR A 239 10.49 -12.45 -13.73
C TYR A 239 11.20 -11.36 -12.90
N ASN A 240 11.88 -11.76 -11.84
CA ASN A 240 12.60 -10.87 -10.94
C ASN A 240 13.79 -10.21 -11.69
N ARG A 241 14.38 -10.91 -12.66
CA ARG A 241 15.43 -10.37 -13.54
C ARG A 241 14.96 -9.20 -14.40
N ARG A 242 13.70 -9.17 -14.82
CA ARG A 242 13.12 -7.99 -15.51
C ARG A 242 12.97 -6.81 -14.57
N LEU A 243 12.62 -7.07 -13.31
CA LEU A 243 12.51 -6.04 -12.28
C LEU A 243 13.89 -5.51 -11.86
N TYR A 244 14.89 -6.40 -11.77
CA TYR A 244 16.26 -6.07 -11.39
C TYR A 244 16.92 -5.13 -12.41
N ASN A 245 16.68 -5.33 -13.71
CA ASN A 245 17.19 -4.46 -14.77
C ASN A 245 16.57 -3.05 -14.81
N GLU A 246 15.47 -2.82 -14.09
CA GLU A 246 14.80 -1.51 -14.03
C GLU A 246 15.12 -0.72 -12.74
N LEU A 247 15.78 -1.37 -11.78
CA LEU A 247 16.16 -0.81 -10.48
C LEU A 247 17.63 -0.32 -10.46
N TYR A 248 18.36 -0.53 -11.57
CA TYR A 248 19.73 -0.06 -11.84
C TYR A 248 19.75 0.75 -13.14
#